data_AF-A0A535VYJ9-F1
#
_entry.id   AF-A0A535VYJ9-F1
#
_cell.length_a   1.000
_cell.length_b   1.000
_cell.length_c   1.000
_cell.angle_alpha   90.00
_cell.angle_beta   90.00
_cell.angle_gamma   90.00
#
_symmetry.space_group_name_H-M   'P 1'
#
loop_
_entity.id
_entity.type
_entity.pdbx_description
1 polymer ?
#
loop_
_entity_poly.entity_id
_entity_poly.type
_entity_poly.pdbx_seq_one_letter_code
_entity_poly.pdbx_strand_id
1 'polypeptide(L)'
;MKCPNCGTDNPPGEQFCSNCGAYLDSNAADATAATNVNPVGASSAGSITLTGSGGTGGSRTLAPGARLENGRYVIEKVLGY
;
A
#
# COMPACT_ATOMS: atom_id res chain seq x y z
N MET A 1 -18.18 -2.14 16.22
CA MET A 1 -18.32 -0.83 15.53
C MET A 1 -18.26 -1.08 14.04
N LYS A 2 -19.36 -0.96 13.32
CA LYS A 2 -19.40 -1.33 11.91
C LYS A 2 -18.82 -0.21 11.04
N CYS A 3 -17.83 -0.55 10.21
CA CYS A 3 -17.22 0.41 9.30
C CYS A 3 -18.25 0.87 8.25
N PRO A 4 -18.47 2.18 8.07
CA PRO A 4 -19.41 2.68 7.05
C PRO A 4 -18.89 2.50 5.61
N ASN A 5 -17.58 2.28 5.43
CA ASN A 5 -16.97 2.16 4.12
C ASN A 5 -17.04 0.71 3.57
N CYS A 6 -16.76 -0.30 4.40
CA CYS A 6 -16.69 -1.70 3.96
C CYS A 6 -17.60 -2.67 4.74
N GLY A 7 -18.23 -2.23 5.83
CA GLY A 7 -19.14 -3.06 6.63
C GLY A 7 -18.48 -4.02 7.62
N THR A 8 -17.14 -4.04 7.72
CA THR A 8 -16.42 -4.83 8.73
C THR A 8 -16.80 -4.41 10.15
N ASP A 9 -17.00 -5.37 11.05
CA ASP A 9 -17.14 -5.07 12.48
C ASP A 9 -15.76 -4.91 13.11
N ASN A 10 -15.50 -3.73 13.66
CA ASN A 10 -14.24 -3.40 14.33
C ASN A 10 -14.48 -3.29 15.85
N PRO A 11 -13.49 -3.62 16.70
CA PRO A 11 -13.60 -3.42 18.13
C PRO A 11 -13.83 -1.94 18.51
N PRO A 12 -14.40 -1.69 19.71
CA PRO A 12 -14.56 -0.33 20.20
C PRO A 12 -13.19 0.28 20.57
N GLY A 13 -12.90 1.49 20.10
CA GLY A 13 -11.64 2.19 20.34
C GLY A 13 -10.66 2.18 19.15
N GLU A 14 -10.92 1.40 18.10
CA GLU A 14 -10.15 1.49 16.86
C GLU A 14 -10.38 2.82 16.15
N GLN A 15 -9.28 3.52 15.83
CA GLN A 15 -9.32 4.75 15.03
C GLN A 15 -9.47 4.46 13.53
N PHE A 16 -8.99 3.30 13.07
CA PHE A 16 -9.00 2.89 11.65
C PHE A 16 -9.56 1.48 11.50
N CYS A 17 -10.17 1.20 10.36
CA CYS A 17 -10.71 -0.11 10.04
C CYS A 17 -9.60 -1.12 9.75
N SER A 18 -9.61 -2.26 10.44
CA SER A 18 -8.60 -3.33 10.28
C SER A 18 -8.67 -4.06 8.94
N ASN A 19 -9.74 -3.86 8.16
CA ASN A 19 -9.91 -4.49 6.85
C ASN A 19 -9.59 -3.54 5.68
N CYS A 20 -10.12 -2.31 5.69
CA CYS A 20 -9.94 -1.37 4.57
C CYS A 20 -9.11 -0.12 4.91
N GLY A 21 -8.71 0.07 6.17
CA GLY A 21 -7.92 1.22 6.61
C GLY A 21 -8.70 2.54 6.73
N ALA A 22 -10.03 2.54 6.49
CA ALA A 22 -10.84 3.75 6.61
C ALA A 22 -10.90 4.25 8.07
N TYR A 23 -10.82 5.56 8.27
CA TYR A 23 -10.97 6.17 9.60
C TYR A 23 -12.39 5.94 10.14
N LEU A 24 -12.50 5.44 11.37
CA LEU A 24 -13.75 5.07 12.01
C LEU A 24 -14.27 6.14 12.96
N ASP A 25 -13.38 7.00 13.46
CA ASP A 25 -13.70 8.06 14.42
C ASP A 25 -14.18 9.33 13.70
N SER A 26 -15.25 9.18 12.92
CA SER A 26 -15.90 10.32 12.27
C SER A 26 -17.08 10.80 13.12
N ASN A 27 -16.81 11.41 14.29
CA ASN A 27 -17.70 12.46 14.81
C ASN A 27 -17.48 13.74 13.98
N ALA A 28 -17.68 13.59 12.68
CA ALA A 28 -17.48 14.61 11.66
C ALA A 28 -18.63 14.47 10.67
N ALA A 29 -19.85 14.71 11.18
CA ALA A 29 -20.97 15.14 10.34
C ALA A 29 -20.75 16.60 9.89
N ASP A 30 -19.52 16.96 9.52
CA ASP A 30 -19.20 18.15 8.74
C ASP A 30 -17.76 18.02 8.22
N ALA A 31 -17.60 17.31 7.11
CA ALA A 31 -16.42 17.40 6.27
C ALA A 31 -16.86 17.34 4.81
N THR A 32 -17.82 18.20 4.47
CA THR A 32 -18.10 18.60 3.09
C THR A 32 -17.11 19.70 2.68
N ALA A 33 -15.81 19.41 2.78
CA ALA A 33 -14.77 20.27 2.25
C ALA A 33 -13.62 19.41 1.75
N ALA A 34 -13.73 19.04 0.49
CA ALA A 34 -12.58 18.66 -0.32
C ALA A 34 -11.49 19.73 -0.17
N THR A 35 -10.45 19.42 0.58
CA THR A 35 -9.13 19.93 0.20
C THR A 35 -8.53 18.82 -0.64
N ASN A 36 -8.53 19.04 -1.95
CA ASN A 36 -7.65 18.35 -2.89
C ASN A 36 -6.20 18.59 -2.43
N VAL A 37 -5.73 17.79 -1.47
CA VAL A 37 -4.32 17.57 -1.25
C VAL A 37 -3.95 16.45 -2.20
N ASN A 38 -3.29 16.81 -3.30
CA ASN A 38 -2.60 15.86 -4.15
C ASN A 38 -1.65 15.04 -3.26
N PRO A 39 -1.91 13.74 -2.99
CA PRO A 39 -1.03 12.98 -2.13
C PRO A 39 0.26 12.70 -2.91
N VAL A 40 1.23 13.61 -2.81
CA VAL A 40 2.59 13.37 -3.26
C VAL A 40 3.21 12.30 -2.38
N GLY A 41 2.86 11.03 -2.63
CA GLY A 41 3.48 9.88 -2.00
C GLY A 41 2.55 8.84 -1.38
N ALA A 42 1.23 8.90 -1.56
CA ALA A 42 0.43 7.68 -1.47
C ALA A 42 0.37 7.12 -2.88
N SER A 43 1.19 6.10 -3.16
CA SER A 43 1.02 5.27 -4.35
C SER A 43 -0.44 4.80 -4.37
N SER A 44 -1.26 5.47 -5.16
CA SER A 44 -2.47 4.90 -5.69
C SER A 44 -2.03 3.58 -6.30
N ALA A 45 -2.32 2.49 -5.60
CA ALA A 45 -2.44 1.20 -6.23
C ALA A 45 -3.53 1.40 -7.28
N GLY A 46 -3.11 1.82 -8.49
CA GLY A 46 -3.88 1.57 -9.68
C GLY A 46 -4.26 0.10 -9.60
N SER A 47 -5.51 -0.22 -9.86
CA SER A 47 -5.99 -1.59 -9.86
C SER A 47 -5.10 -2.41 -10.80
N ILE A 48 -4.07 -3.04 -10.25
CA ILE A 48 -3.24 -3.99 -10.95
C ILE A 48 -4.12 -5.23 -11.06
N THR A 49 -4.69 -5.45 -12.23
CA THR A 49 -5.34 -6.72 -12.53
C THR A 49 -4.22 -7.76 -12.58
N LEU A 50 -4.03 -8.51 -11.49
CA LEU A 50 -3.13 -9.67 -11.45
C LEU A 50 -3.75 -10.80 -12.28
N THR A 51 -3.61 -10.74 -13.59
CA THR A 51 -3.89 -11.89 -14.46
C THR A 51 -2.62 -12.74 -14.54
N GLY A 52 -2.29 -13.44 -13.45
CA GLY A 52 -1.10 -14.28 -13.41
C GLY A 52 -0.97 -15.04 -12.11
N SER A 53 -0.98 -16.37 -12.21
CA SER A 53 -0.83 -17.31 -11.12
C SER A 53 0.39 -16.99 -10.23
N GLY A 54 0.10 -16.69 -8.96
CA GLY A 54 0.95 -16.89 -7.78
C GLY A 54 2.45 -16.66 -7.93
N GLY A 55 2.91 -15.46 -7.55
CA GLY A 55 4.28 -15.24 -7.11
C GLY A 55 4.29 -14.54 -5.76
N THR A 56 4.53 -15.27 -4.67
CA THR A 56 4.76 -14.72 -3.33
C THR A 56 6.13 -14.05 -3.28
N GLY A 57 6.32 -12.97 -4.06
CA GLY A 57 7.54 -12.19 -4.08
C GLY A 57 7.48 -11.12 -3.00
N GLY A 58 7.93 -11.44 -1.78
CA GLY A 58 8.07 -10.45 -0.72
C GLY A 58 8.91 -9.26 -1.20
N SER A 59 8.52 -8.03 -0.88
CA SER A 59 9.30 -6.82 -1.15
C SER A 59 10.64 -6.92 -0.43
N ARG A 60 11.70 -7.26 -1.15
CA ARG A 60 13.08 -7.27 -0.63
C ARG A 60 13.79 -6.01 -1.13
N THR A 61 14.33 -5.24 -0.21
CA THR A 61 15.17 -4.07 -0.50
C THR A 61 16.38 -4.50 -1.35
N LEU A 62 16.65 -3.78 -2.44
CA LEU A 62 17.81 -4.01 -3.29
C LEU A 62 19.09 -3.70 -2.51
N ALA A 63 20.13 -4.55 -2.65
CA ALA A 63 21.45 -4.21 -2.13
C ALA A 63 22.03 -3.00 -2.91
N PRO A 64 22.82 -2.13 -2.27
CA PRO A 64 23.45 -1.00 -2.94
C PRO A 64 24.33 -1.48 -4.10
N GLY A 65 24.07 -0.98 -5.31
CA GLY A 65 24.78 -1.35 -6.55
C GLY A 65 24.13 -2.46 -7.38
N ALA A 66 23.02 -3.06 -6.93
CA ALA A 66 22.32 -4.08 -7.69
C ALA A 66 21.28 -3.49 -8.64
N ARG A 67 21.28 -3.94 -9.91
CA ARG A 67 20.29 -3.56 -10.93
C ARG A 67 19.27 -4.68 -11.12
N LEU A 68 18.00 -4.28 -11.23
CA LEU A 68 16.91 -5.17 -11.63
C LEU A 68 16.90 -5.25 -13.16
N GLU A 69 17.16 -6.44 -13.71
CA GLU A 69 17.09 -6.66 -15.16
C GLU A 69 16.05 -7.74 -15.47
N ASN A 70 15.00 -7.38 -16.22
CA ASN A 70 13.90 -8.28 -16.60
C ASN A 70 13.25 -9.04 -15.43
N GLY A 71 13.20 -8.42 -14.24
CA GLY A 71 12.63 -9.02 -13.03
C GLY A 71 13.52 -10.04 -12.32
N ARG A 72 14.78 -10.21 -12.75
CA ARG A 72 15.77 -11.06 -12.09
C ARG A 72 16.86 -10.19 -11.46
N TYR A 73 17.18 -10.48 -10.20
CA TYR A 73 18.26 -9.81 -9.46
C TYR A 73 19.62 -10.32 -9.96
N VAL A 74 20.44 -9.43 -10.54
CA VAL A 74 21.78 -9.75 -11.04
C VAL A 74 22.81 -9.02 -10.17
N ILE A 75 23.70 -9.78 -9.54
CA ILE A 75 24.89 -9.23 -8.87
C ILE A 75 26.03 -9.18 -9.88
N GLU A 76 26.31 -8.00 -10.43
CA GLU A 76 27.52 -7.81 -11.21
C GLU A 76 28.72 -7.89 -10.27
N LYS A 77 29.46 -9.00 -10.37
CA LYS A 77 30.75 -9.13 -9.68
C LYS A 77 31.71 -8.18 -10.38
N VAL A 78 31.91 -7.00 -9.81
CA VAL A 78 32.99 -6.10 -10.21
C VAL A 78 34.29 -6.86 -9.94
N LEU A 79 34.85 -7.50 -10.97
CA LEU A 79 36.23 -7.96 -10.93
C LEU A 79 37.08 -6.70 -10.93
N GLY A 80 37.42 -6.22 -9.73
CA GLY A 80 38.48 -5.27 -9.55
C GLY A 80 39.78 -5.87 -10.08
N TYR A 81 40.35 -5.22 -11.09
CA TYR A 81 41.77 -5.20 -11.35
C TYR A 81 42.29 -3.79 -11.06
#